data_AF-A0A021VLU1-F1
#
_entry.id   AF-A0A021VLU1-F1
#
_cell.length_a   1.000
_cell.length_b   1.000
_cell.length_c   1.000
_cell.angle_alpha   90.00
_cell.angle_beta   90.00
_cell.angle_gamma   90.00
#
_symmetry.space_group_name_H-M   'P 1'
#
loop_
_entity.id
_entity.type
_entity.pdbx_description
1 polymer ?
#
loop_
_entity_poly.entity_id
_entity_poly.type
_entity_poly.pdbx_seq_one_letter_code
_entity_poly.pdbx_strand_id
1 'polypeptide(L)'
;RCAARLDDAGRTATRAAVASRVPQPWPDLIDALGPDLAPQGPETLPAPDAAAPVDLPDPGVVDLPGDADETCDLVAALLEELDDPVTVELALAGMVRWRDVRPVAAQAVAARAIARIDAWGAYPSSVGSAFLAVVLQWLDPRLLNHERFRPPPGGLLREGYASRVEEVPHGATTRAVTSGTAGGPSTVVGYHWQLVEPVPLPAVLQQERLREVQRLLGEPRGLLLATPSRADGTLDAATLERRLEDLPTPTVRSSRWIPRRGPRPAPPVPYDAALAVLRLPPADRPAAAERLGVDAPVGLDALRALSDPRSWRRVVGPTGGHGAFGFVPRPAAVWRGPEAAGRLDAPLLGWCDTGTVAPYWDRGALHSDLDRSTGPALSSAGLCLPHEPDLLAVHLQPMLSFWLEKPRASFGGVARTLGATTTPMAAPAAAALVWLAAFKDVTVRSATAETLAAAAQRGTLTGATLGGQLLDVLGPDAGPFAGDRPKLTRVASTLADTVRLGEAADRLVLDALVVLLPVLHELRGGAELLDVAVGCAERRRAAIALPPGLAALAATSSSTRTASAARRLRDAAVR
;
A
#
# COMPACT_ATOMS: atom_id res chain seq x y z
N ARG A 1 -0.76 5.24 -45.87
CA ARG A 1 -0.53 4.43 -47.11
C ARG A 1 0.73 4.87 -47.89
N CYS A 2 1.05 6.17 -48.04
CA CYS A 2 2.32 6.59 -48.68
C CYS A 2 3.58 6.36 -47.81
N ALA A 3 3.45 6.28 -46.49
CA ALA A 3 4.58 6.12 -45.56
C ALA A 3 5.33 4.77 -45.65
N ALA A 4 4.72 3.74 -46.25
CA ALA A 4 5.34 2.41 -46.38
C ALA A 4 6.50 2.37 -47.39
N ARG A 5 6.71 3.44 -48.17
CA ARG A 5 7.79 3.55 -49.18
C ARG A 5 8.89 4.53 -48.81
N LEU A 6 8.84 5.13 -47.61
CA LEU A 6 9.84 6.08 -47.14
C LEU A 6 10.84 5.37 -46.23
N ASP A 7 12.12 5.72 -46.34
CA ASP A 7 13.15 5.33 -45.38
C ASP A 7 12.94 6.05 -44.02
N ASP A 8 13.74 5.71 -43.01
CA ASP A 8 13.56 6.26 -41.66
C ASP A 8 13.76 7.77 -41.60
N ALA A 9 14.63 8.33 -42.45
CA ALA A 9 14.81 9.77 -42.58
C ALA A 9 13.56 10.44 -43.16
N GLY A 10 12.97 9.88 -44.23
CA GLY A 10 11.75 10.35 -44.86
C GLY A 10 10.51 10.22 -43.96
N ARG A 11 10.42 9.13 -43.17
CA ARG A 11 9.36 8.95 -42.17
C ARG A 11 9.45 10.01 -41.07
N THR A 12 10.66 10.30 -40.59
CA THR A 12 10.91 11.31 -39.55
C THR A 12 10.60 12.73 -40.05
N ALA A 13 11.05 13.08 -41.26
CA ALA A 13 10.76 14.37 -41.88
C ALA A 13 9.26 14.56 -42.14
N THR A 14 8.56 13.51 -42.58
CA THR A 14 7.11 13.54 -42.81
C THR A 14 6.34 13.72 -41.50
N ARG A 15 6.74 13.04 -40.41
CA ARG A 15 6.13 13.22 -39.08
C ARG A 15 6.31 14.64 -38.56
N ALA A 16 7.50 15.23 -38.72
CA ALA A 16 7.77 16.61 -38.33
C ALA A 16 6.97 17.62 -39.18
N ALA A 17 6.82 17.37 -40.48
CA ALA A 17 6.03 18.21 -41.39
C ALA A 17 4.51 18.14 -41.11
N VAL A 18 4.01 16.98 -40.69
CA VAL A 18 2.61 16.82 -40.26
C VAL A 18 2.38 17.47 -38.90
N ALA A 19 3.27 17.24 -37.93
CA ALA A 19 3.17 17.84 -36.59
C ALA A 19 3.24 19.37 -36.60
N SER A 20 3.95 19.96 -37.57
CA SER A 20 4.06 21.43 -37.72
C SER A 20 2.91 22.08 -38.50
N ARG A 21 2.07 21.29 -39.16
CA ARG A 21 0.94 21.80 -39.97
C ARG A 21 -0.43 21.42 -39.42
N VAL A 22 -0.49 20.53 -38.42
CA VAL A 22 -1.73 20.13 -37.77
C VAL A 22 -1.80 20.79 -36.38
N PRO A 23 -2.73 21.73 -36.15
CA PRO A 23 -2.96 22.29 -34.82
C PRO A 23 -3.55 21.22 -33.88
N GLN A 24 -3.02 21.08 -32.66
CA GLN A 24 -3.64 20.26 -31.60
C GLN A 24 -4.77 21.03 -30.88
N PRO A 25 -5.85 20.36 -30.43
CA PRO A 25 -6.46 19.12 -30.92
C PRO A 25 -7.75 19.40 -31.71
N TRP A 26 -8.20 18.43 -32.51
CA TRP A 26 -9.41 18.48 -33.35
C TRP A 26 -10.52 17.60 -32.76
N PRO A 27 -11.50 18.18 -32.03
CA PRO A 27 -12.68 17.47 -31.53
C PRO A 27 -13.52 16.87 -32.66
N ASP A 28 -13.61 17.59 -33.79
CA ASP A 28 -14.52 17.25 -34.89
C ASP A 28 -14.14 15.96 -35.63
N LEU A 29 -12.86 15.55 -35.60
CA LEU A 29 -12.42 14.28 -36.18
C LEU A 29 -12.81 13.08 -35.30
N ILE A 30 -12.85 13.28 -33.99
CA ILE A 30 -13.31 12.26 -33.03
C ILE A 30 -14.82 12.07 -33.17
N ASP A 31 -15.57 13.16 -33.36
CA ASP A 31 -17.01 13.11 -33.61
C ASP A 31 -17.35 12.51 -34.99
N ALA A 32 -16.54 12.79 -36.02
CA ALA A 32 -16.78 12.28 -37.38
C ALA A 32 -16.43 10.80 -37.58
N LEU A 33 -15.51 10.24 -36.77
CA LEU A 33 -15.07 8.84 -36.91
C LEU A 33 -15.94 7.84 -36.13
N GLY A 34 -16.80 8.33 -35.22
CA GLY A 34 -17.71 7.51 -34.44
C GLY A 34 -17.01 6.52 -33.48
N PRO A 35 -17.75 5.90 -32.54
CA PRO A 35 -17.19 4.99 -31.53
C PRO A 35 -16.63 3.67 -32.10
N ASP A 36 -16.82 3.39 -33.40
CA ASP A 36 -16.57 2.08 -34.01
C ASP A 36 -15.12 1.85 -34.50
N LEU A 37 -14.22 2.82 -34.32
CA LEU A 37 -12.80 2.71 -34.70
C LEU A 37 -11.82 2.62 -33.52
N ALA A 38 -12.30 2.41 -32.29
CA ALA A 38 -11.43 1.82 -31.27
C ALA A 38 -10.88 0.50 -31.84
N PRO A 39 -9.58 0.19 -31.68
CA PRO A 39 -9.07 -1.12 -32.10
C PRO A 39 -9.98 -2.17 -31.50
N GLN A 40 -10.65 -2.95 -32.34
CA GLN A 40 -11.44 -4.06 -31.86
C GLN A 40 -10.46 -4.96 -31.12
N GLY A 41 -10.56 -4.94 -29.79
CA GLY A 41 -9.85 -5.89 -28.94
C GLY A 41 -10.16 -7.30 -29.42
N PRO A 42 -9.33 -8.30 -29.07
CA PRO A 42 -9.63 -9.68 -29.39
C PRO A 42 -11.09 -9.97 -29.03
N GLU A 43 -11.82 -10.54 -29.99
CA GLU A 43 -13.22 -10.93 -29.89
C GLU A 43 -13.47 -11.49 -28.50
N THR A 44 -14.22 -10.74 -27.70
CA THR A 44 -14.36 -11.01 -26.27
C THR A 44 -15.16 -12.30 -26.18
N LEU A 45 -14.50 -13.39 -25.79
CA LEU A 45 -15.20 -14.60 -25.38
C LEU A 45 -16.28 -14.17 -24.38
N PRO A 46 -17.52 -14.68 -24.50
CA PRO A 46 -18.58 -14.35 -23.53
C PRO A 46 -18.01 -14.56 -22.14
N ALA A 47 -18.06 -13.52 -21.31
CA ALA A 47 -17.52 -13.57 -19.94
C ALA A 47 -18.14 -14.81 -19.28
N PRO A 48 -17.34 -15.85 -19.02
CA PRO A 48 -17.91 -17.08 -18.51
C PRO A 48 -18.42 -16.77 -17.11
N ASP A 49 -19.61 -17.29 -16.76
CA ASP A 49 -20.27 -17.04 -15.48
C ASP A 49 -19.23 -17.07 -14.35
N ALA A 50 -19.11 -15.96 -13.63
CA ALA A 50 -18.24 -15.90 -12.46
C ALA A 50 -18.64 -17.06 -11.56
N ALA A 51 -17.69 -17.94 -11.23
CA ALA A 51 -17.96 -19.00 -10.28
C ALA A 51 -18.56 -18.35 -9.04
N ALA A 52 -19.67 -18.89 -8.53
CA ALA A 52 -20.29 -18.36 -7.32
C ALA A 52 -19.22 -18.28 -6.23
N PRO A 53 -19.12 -17.15 -5.50
CA PRO A 53 -18.11 -16.98 -4.46
C PRO A 53 -18.14 -18.16 -3.51
N VAL A 54 -16.97 -18.73 -3.21
CA VAL A 54 -16.86 -19.76 -2.18
C VAL A 54 -16.89 -19.06 -0.84
N ASP A 55 -17.76 -19.52 0.07
CA ASP A 55 -17.78 -19.06 1.47
C ASP A 55 -16.47 -19.48 2.13
N LEU A 56 -15.53 -18.53 2.20
CA LEU A 56 -14.31 -18.67 2.98
C LEU A 56 -14.62 -18.47 4.46
N PRO A 57 -13.80 -19.05 5.37
CA PRO A 57 -14.01 -18.87 6.79
C PRO A 57 -14.07 -17.39 7.15
N ASP A 58 -15.09 -17.02 7.91
CA ASP A 58 -15.28 -15.67 8.46
C ASP A 58 -14.00 -15.28 9.22
N PRO A 59 -13.43 -14.07 9.01
CA PRO A 59 -12.35 -13.57 9.84
C PRO A 59 -12.76 -13.70 11.31
N GLY A 60 -11.95 -14.43 12.08
CA GLY A 60 -12.22 -14.70 13.48
C GLY A 60 -12.49 -13.41 14.26
N VAL A 61 -13.42 -13.49 15.21
CA VAL A 61 -13.68 -12.41 16.16
C VAL A 61 -12.43 -12.17 16.99
N VAL A 62 -12.12 -10.90 17.23
CA VAL A 62 -10.97 -10.49 18.04
C VAL A 62 -11.47 -9.90 19.34
N ASP A 63 -11.03 -10.52 20.45
CA ASP A 63 -11.33 -10.05 21.80
C ASP A 63 -10.28 -9.04 22.28
N LEU A 64 -10.73 -8.04 23.04
CA LEU A 64 -9.84 -7.10 23.71
C LEU A 64 -9.13 -7.80 24.88
N PRO A 65 -7.88 -7.42 25.20
CA PRO A 65 -7.20 -7.97 26.37
C PRO A 65 -8.01 -7.73 27.64
N GLY A 66 -8.14 -8.80 28.43
CA GLY A 66 -8.93 -8.88 29.64
C GLY A 66 -8.32 -8.12 30.82
N ASP A 67 -6.99 -7.96 30.84
CA ASP A 67 -6.28 -7.20 31.87
C ASP A 67 -4.94 -6.58 31.39
N ALA A 68 -4.24 -5.94 32.34
CA ALA A 68 -2.96 -5.28 32.09
C ALA A 68 -1.81 -6.27 31.84
N ASP A 69 -1.84 -7.46 32.44
CA ASP A 69 -0.78 -8.45 32.29
C ASP A 69 -0.88 -9.13 30.92
N GLU A 70 -2.09 -9.48 30.46
CA GLU A 70 -2.33 -9.94 29.09
C GLU A 70 -1.89 -8.89 28.05
N THR A 71 -2.19 -7.60 28.30
CA THR A 71 -1.70 -6.51 27.47
C THR A 71 -0.16 -6.47 27.46
N CYS A 72 0.48 -6.72 28.59
CA CYS A 72 1.93 -6.78 28.73
C CYS A 72 2.55 -7.94 27.94
N ASP A 73 1.88 -9.09 27.92
CA ASP A 73 2.27 -10.27 27.15
C ASP A 73 2.17 -10.02 25.65
N LEU A 74 1.10 -9.36 25.17
CA LEU A 74 0.99 -8.93 23.77
C LEU A 74 2.14 -7.99 23.39
N VAL A 75 2.45 -7.00 24.24
CA VAL A 75 3.58 -6.09 24.01
C VAL A 75 4.91 -6.88 23.99
N ALA A 76 5.11 -7.81 24.92
CA ALA A 76 6.32 -8.61 24.96
C ALA A 76 6.50 -9.46 23.69
N ALA A 77 5.43 -10.06 23.18
CA ALA A 77 5.45 -10.79 21.90
C ALA A 77 5.82 -9.86 20.73
N LEU A 78 5.21 -8.67 20.68
CA LEU A 78 5.52 -7.67 19.65
C LEU A 78 6.98 -7.21 19.70
N LEU A 79 7.61 -7.10 20.87
CA LEU A 79 9.02 -6.72 20.97
C LEU A 79 9.96 -7.71 20.27
N GLU A 80 9.59 -8.99 20.24
CA GLU A 80 10.31 -10.04 19.53
C GLU A 80 9.99 -10.01 18.03
N GLU A 81 8.69 -9.97 17.68
CA GLU A 81 8.21 -10.00 16.30
C GLU A 81 7.05 -9.00 16.09
N LEU A 82 7.37 -7.91 15.38
CA LEU A 82 6.46 -6.82 15.08
C LEU A 82 5.69 -7.09 13.76
N ASP A 83 5.20 -8.30 13.50
CA ASP A 83 4.65 -8.67 12.19
C ASP A 83 3.12 -8.87 12.17
N ASP A 84 2.47 -8.78 13.34
CA ASP A 84 1.02 -8.87 13.49
C ASP A 84 0.38 -7.51 13.85
N PRO A 85 -0.13 -6.79 12.85
CA PRO A 85 -0.87 -5.55 13.04
C PRO A 85 -2.09 -5.63 13.96
N VAL A 86 -2.79 -6.77 14.01
CA VAL A 86 -3.98 -6.89 14.86
C VAL A 86 -3.53 -6.91 16.32
N THR A 87 -2.49 -7.66 16.62
CA THR A 87 -1.86 -7.66 17.95
C THR A 87 -1.35 -6.27 18.34
N VAL A 88 -0.80 -5.47 17.41
CA VAL A 88 -0.46 -4.05 17.67
C VAL A 88 -1.70 -3.24 18.11
N GLU A 89 -2.82 -3.39 17.40
CA GLU A 89 -4.06 -2.68 17.74
C GLU A 89 -4.64 -3.10 19.10
N LEU A 90 -4.57 -4.39 19.43
CA LEU A 90 -5.00 -4.91 20.73
C LEU A 90 -4.11 -4.44 21.86
N ALA A 91 -2.79 -4.41 21.66
CA ALA A 91 -1.85 -3.85 22.61
C ALA A 91 -2.15 -2.36 22.85
N LEU A 92 -2.35 -1.56 21.80
CA LEU A 92 -2.72 -0.14 21.93
C LEU A 92 -4.04 0.03 22.71
N ALA A 93 -5.06 -0.76 22.40
CA ALA A 93 -6.34 -0.73 23.10
C ALA A 93 -6.21 -1.10 24.58
N GLY A 94 -5.46 -2.16 24.88
CA GLY A 94 -5.16 -2.61 26.23
C GLY A 94 -4.40 -1.55 27.02
N MET A 95 -3.37 -0.93 26.42
CA MET A 95 -2.60 0.13 27.07
C MET A 95 -3.47 1.33 27.44
N VAL A 96 -4.37 1.76 26.54
CA VAL A 96 -5.31 2.85 26.81
C VAL A 96 -6.32 2.46 27.90
N ARG A 97 -6.86 1.24 27.85
CA ARG A 97 -7.83 0.72 28.81
C ARG A 97 -7.24 0.59 30.22
N TRP A 98 -6.02 0.08 30.32
CA TRP A 98 -5.31 -0.25 31.55
C TRP A 98 -4.19 0.75 31.89
N ARG A 99 -4.29 2.00 31.42
CA ARG A 99 -3.24 3.02 31.58
C ARG A 99 -2.87 3.34 33.04
N ASP A 100 -3.82 3.16 33.96
CA ASP A 100 -3.65 3.40 35.39
C ASP A 100 -3.19 2.16 36.17
N VAL A 101 -3.08 1.01 35.51
CA VAL A 101 -2.68 -0.27 36.11
C VAL A 101 -1.25 -0.60 35.70
N ARG A 102 -0.41 -0.96 36.67
CA ARG A 102 0.97 -1.39 36.42
C ARG A 102 1.00 -2.92 36.33
N PRO A 103 1.34 -3.50 35.17
CA PRO A 103 1.46 -4.95 35.05
C PRO A 103 2.67 -5.47 35.83
N VAL A 104 2.62 -6.74 36.24
CA VAL A 104 3.68 -7.39 37.02
C VAL A 104 4.99 -7.41 36.24
N ALA A 105 4.92 -7.63 34.93
CA ALA A 105 6.09 -7.71 34.06
C ALA A 105 6.60 -6.34 33.57
N ALA A 106 6.04 -5.21 34.05
CA ALA A 106 6.31 -3.88 33.49
C ALA A 106 7.80 -3.54 33.38
N GLN A 107 8.58 -3.81 34.43
CA GLN A 107 10.02 -3.51 34.45
C GLN A 107 10.81 -4.34 33.43
N ALA A 108 10.49 -5.63 33.30
CA ALA A 108 11.16 -6.52 32.37
C ALA A 108 10.85 -6.13 30.92
N VAL A 109 9.58 -5.85 30.62
CA VAL A 109 9.16 -5.42 29.27
C VAL A 109 9.72 -4.03 28.94
N ALA A 110 9.76 -3.09 29.88
CA ALA A 110 10.39 -1.78 29.67
C ALA A 110 11.89 -1.90 29.37
N ALA A 111 12.62 -2.74 30.10
CA ALA A 111 14.03 -2.99 29.85
C ALA A 111 14.27 -3.58 28.44
N ARG A 112 13.41 -4.51 27.99
CA ARG A 112 13.46 -5.06 26.64
C ARG A 112 13.15 -4.01 25.58
N ALA A 113 12.13 -3.18 25.80
CA ALA A 113 11.79 -2.08 24.88
C ALA A 113 12.95 -1.08 24.73
N ILE A 114 13.62 -0.72 25.83
CA ILE A 114 14.83 0.13 25.80
C ILE A 114 15.94 -0.55 24.99
N ALA A 115 16.24 -1.82 25.28
CA ALA A 115 17.26 -2.57 24.54
C ALA A 115 16.95 -2.65 23.04
N ARG A 116 15.66 -2.74 22.67
CA ARG A 116 15.21 -2.75 21.28
C ARG A 116 15.43 -1.39 20.60
N ILE A 117 15.10 -0.29 21.27
CA ILE A 117 15.38 1.08 20.78
C ILE A 117 16.89 1.26 20.57
N ASP A 118 17.71 0.83 21.54
CA ASP A 118 19.17 0.94 21.46
C ASP A 118 19.73 0.12 20.28
N ALA A 119 19.18 -1.07 20.04
CA ALA A 119 19.57 -1.93 18.91
C ALA A 119 19.21 -1.33 17.54
N TRP A 120 18.15 -0.55 17.44
CA TRP A 120 17.73 0.08 16.17
C TRP A 120 18.56 1.33 15.82
N GLY A 121 19.19 1.93 16.82
CA GLY A 121 19.83 3.23 16.71
C GLY A 121 18.77 4.35 16.70
N ALA A 122 19.18 5.56 17.11
CA ALA A 122 18.30 6.71 17.34
C ALA A 122 17.70 7.30 16.05
N TYR A 123 16.84 6.55 15.35
CA TYR A 123 15.94 7.09 14.33
C TYR A 123 14.56 7.31 14.95
N PRO A 124 14.30 8.52 15.49
CA PRO A 124 13.06 8.81 16.21
C PRO A 124 11.83 8.81 15.29
N SER A 125 12.00 8.78 13.97
CA SER A 125 10.95 9.07 12.98
C SER A 125 10.23 7.84 12.41
N SER A 126 10.27 6.67 13.06
CA SER A 126 9.58 5.47 12.56
C SER A 126 8.29 5.14 13.31
N VAL A 127 7.36 4.46 12.63
CA VAL A 127 6.14 3.91 13.27
C VAL A 127 6.50 2.97 14.42
N GLY A 128 7.53 2.14 14.25
CA GLY A 128 8.04 1.26 15.32
C GLY A 128 8.57 2.05 16.51
N SER A 129 9.38 3.08 16.27
CA SER A 129 9.90 3.96 17.33
C SER A 129 8.77 4.68 18.07
N ALA A 130 7.75 5.16 17.34
CA ALA A 130 6.57 5.79 17.93
C ALA A 130 5.76 4.78 18.78
N PHE A 131 5.61 3.53 18.33
CA PHE A 131 4.97 2.48 19.10
C PHE A 131 5.73 2.17 20.39
N LEU A 132 7.06 2.02 20.32
CA LEU A 132 7.89 1.80 21.51
C LEU A 132 7.82 2.99 22.48
N ALA A 133 7.69 4.21 21.98
CA ALA A 133 7.47 5.38 22.83
C ALA A 133 6.11 5.34 23.55
N VAL A 134 5.04 4.84 22.90
CA VAL A 134 3.74 4.57 23.56
C VAL A 134 3.90 3.50 24.65
N VAL A 135 4.59 2.41 24.34
CA VAL A 135 4.85 1.31 25.29
C VAL A 135 5.61 1.82 26.52
N LEU A 136 6.68 2.58 26.33
CA LEU A 136 7.47 3.13 27.44
C LEU A 136 6.66 4.13 28.26
N GLN A 137 5.84 4.98 27.64
CA GLN A 137 4.92 5.86 28.37
C GLN A 137 3.95 5.06 29.24
N TRP A 138 3.36 4.00 28.68
CA TRP A 138 2.42 3.17 29.43
C TRP A 138 3.11 2.46 30.59
N LEU A 139 4.30 1.89 30.40
CA LEU A 139 5.02 1.10 31.41
C LEU A 139 5.74 1.94 32.48
N ASP A 140 6.30 3.10 32.10
CA ASP A 140 6.90 4.06 33.01
C ASP A 140 6.85 5.50 32.43
N PRO A 141 5.85 6.32 32.81
CA PRO A 141 5.69 7.69 32.35
C PRO A 141 6.89 8.60 32.61
N ARG A 142 7.79 8.23 33.53
CA ARG A 142 8.99 9.04 33.83
C ARG A 142 10.01 8.97 32.69
N LEU A 143 10.00 7.89 31.92
CA LEU A 143 10.93 7.68 30.81
C LEU A 143 10.66 8.64 29.63
N LEU A 144 9.43 9.11 29.45
CA LEU A 144 9.07 10.05 28.37
C LEU A 144 9.83 11.37 28.39
N ASN A 145 10.23 11.84 29.57
CA ASN A 145 10.97 13.10 29.69
C ASN A 145 12.40 12.99 29.18
N HIS A 146 12.89 11.78 28.92
CA HIS A 146 14.19 11.58 28.34
C HIS A 146 14.15 11.97 26.86
N GLU A 147 15.04 12.87 26.44
CA GLU A 147 15.11 13.35 25.04
C GLU A 147 15.22 12.22 23.99
N ARG A 148 15.70 11.04 24.41
CA ARG A 148 15.84 9.85 23.57
C ARG A 148 14.50 9.24 23.15
N PHE A 149 13.45 9.44 23.94
CA PHE A 149 12.14 8.81 23.75
C PHE A 149 11.05 9.82 23.40
N ARG A 150 11.43 11.06 23.08
CA ARG A 150 10.47 12.05 22.59
C ARG A 150 9.94 11.59 21.23
N PRO A 151 8.62 11.66 21.02
CA PRO A 151 8.06 11.37 19.71
C PRO A 151 8.66 12.33 18.67
N PRO A 152 8.80 11.88 17.42
CA PRO A 152 9.27 12.74 16.33
C PRO A 152 8.33 13.95 16.18
N PRO A 153 8.76 15.06 15.56
CA PRO A 153 7.86 16.17 15.27
C PRO A 153 6.74 15.76 14.31
N GLY A 154 5.56 16.37 14.45
CA GLY A 154 4.38 16.04 13.65
C GLY A 154 4.57 16.34 12.16
N GLY A 155 4.43 15.32 11.31
CA GLY A 155 4.76 15.38 9.88
C GLY A 155 5.98 14.57 9.45
N LEU A 156 6.34 14.73 8.17
CA LEU A 156 7.48 14.10 7.54
C LEU A 156 8.76 14.86 7.90
N LEU A 157 9.64 14.25 8.69
CA LEU A 157 10.98 14.79 8.94
C LEU A 157 11.85 14.61 7.69
N ARG A 158 12.24 15.73 7.09
CA ARG A 158 13.27 15.82 6.06
C ARG A 158 14.57 16.29 6.69
N GLU A 159 15.67 15.66 6.31
CA GLU A 159 16.99 16.11 6.70
C GLU A 159 17.94 16.10 5.51
N GLY A 160 19.01 16.87 5.62
CA GLY A 160 20.03 16.93 4.60
C GLY A 160 21.24 17.72 5.02
N TYR A 161 22.18 17.80 4.09
CA TYR A 161 23.41 18.55 4.25
C TYR A 161 23.48 19.65 3.20
N ALA A 162 23.85 20.83 3.63
CA ALA A 162 24.09 22.00 2.80
C ALA A 162 25.53 22.44 2.99
N SER A 163 26.24 22.73 1.90
CA SER A 163 27.63 23.21 2.01
C SER A 163 27.68 24.65 2.52
N ARG A 164 26.59 25.40 2.30
CA ARG A 164 26.40 26.78 2.73
C ARG A 164 25.03 26.98 3.38
N VAL A 165 24.90 28.00 4.23
CA VAL A 165 23.64 28.23 4.96
C VAL A 165 22.52 28.69 4.02
N GLU A 166 22.85 29.34 2.90
CA GLU A 166 21.91 29.81 1.89
C GLU A 166 21.28 28.68 1.07
N GLU A 167 21.91 27.50 1.07
CA GLU A 167 21.39 26.27 0.43
C GLU A 167 20.39 25.53 1.33
N VAL A 168 20.25 25.94 2.59
CA VAL A 168 19.30 25.33 3.52
C VAL A 168 17.86 25.69 3.13
N PRO A 169 16.93 24.72 3.09
CA PRO A 169 15.52 24.99 2.85
C PRO A 169 14.91 25.99 3.83
N HIS A 170 14.05 26.88 3.33
CA HIS A 170 13.33 27.83 4.17
C HIS A 170 12.50 27.10 5.25
N GLY A 171 12.57 27.57 6.50
CA GLY A 171 11.87 26.97 7.64
C GLY A 171 12.59 25.76 8.28
N ALA A 172 13.73 25.32 7.74
CA ALA A 172 14.50 24.24 8.34
C ALA A 172 15.28 24.72 9.58
N THR A 173 15.36 23.87 10.61
CA THR A 173 16.33 24.02 11.69
C THR A 173 17.71 23.62 11.19
N THR A 174 18.77 24.30 11.65
CA THR A 174 20.13 24.07 11.16
C THR A 174 21.11 23.84 12.30
N ARG A 175 22.10 22.98 12.04
CA ARG A 175 23.25 22.74 12.91
C ARG A 175 24.51 22.81 12.06
N ALA A 176 25.41 23.73 12.41
CA ALA A 176 26.73 23.81 11.78
C ALA A 176 27.49 22.50 12.02
N VAL A 177 28.03 21.92 10.94
CA VAL A 177 28.92 20.77 10.99
C VAL A 177 30.33 21.30 10.94
N THR A 178 31.07 21.10 12.03
CA THR A 178 32.45 21.55 12.15
C THR A 178 33.41 20.40 11.94
N SER A 179 34.46 20.62 11.15
CA SER A 179 35.63 19.75 11.08
C SER A 179 36.77 20.39 11.84
N GLY A 180 37.42 19.61 12.70
CA GLY A 180 38.58 20.02 13.48
C GLY A 180 39.18 18.82 14.20
N THR A 181 40.49 18.83 14.40
CA THR A 181 41.17 17.85 15.27
C THR A 181 40.94 18.22 16.73
N ALA A 182 40.97 17.23 17.63
CA ALA A 182 40.84 17.49 19.07
C ALA A 182 41.92 18.49 19.52
N GLY A 183 41.50 19.70 19.93
CA GLY A 183 42.39 20.79 20.36
C GLY A 183 42.79 21.80 19.27
N GLY A 184 42.36 21.62 18.02
CA GLY A 184 42.57 22.58 16.93
C GLY A 184 41.38 23.53 16.69
N PRO A 185 41.55 24.59 15.87
CA PRO A 185 40.43 25.45 15.47
C PRO A 185 39.40 24.66 14.66
N SER A 186 38.12 24.77 15.05
CA SER A 186 37.01 24.15 14.35
C SER A 186 36.56 25.01 13.16
N THR A 187 36.58 24.46 11.95
CA THR A 187 36.06 25.14 10.76
C THR A 187 34.69 24.56 10.40
N VAL A 188 33.70 25.41 10.16
CA VAL A 188 32.40 24.96 9.64
C VAL A 188 32.60 24.44 8.22
N VAL A 189 32.35 23.15 8.01
CA VAL A 189 32.45 22.49 6.70
C VAL A 189 31.10 22.38 5.99
N GLY A 190 30.01 22.72 6.69
CA GLY A 190 28.68 22.83 6.14
C GLY A 190 27.62 22.84 7.24
N TYR A 191 26.38 22.58 6.85
CA TYR A 191 25.20 22.70 7.70
C TYR A 191 24.33 21.46 7.52
N HIS A 192 24.11 20.75 8.62
CA HIS A 192 23.05 19.76 8.69
C HIS A 192 21.73 20.50 8.93
N TRP A 193 20.69 20.19 8.16
CA TRP A 193 19.40 20.83 8.30
C TRP A 193 18.29 19.80 8.49
N GLN A 194 17.22 20.20 9.20
CA GLN A 194 16.02 19.40 9.42
C GLN A 194 14.77 20.25 9.16
N LEU A 195 13.82 19.74 8.38
CA LEU A 195 12.57 20.38 8.02
C LEU A 195 11.43 19.40 8.24
N VAL A 196 10.34 19.85 8.87
CA VAL A 196 9.16 19.02 9.09
C VAL A 196 8.08 19.46 8.12
N GLU A 197 7.68 18.57 7.21
CA GLU A 197 6.65 18.86 6.22
C GLU A 197 5.33 18.17 6.59
N PRO A 198 4.18 18.86 6.56
CA PRO A 198 2.89 18.29 6.95
C PRO A 198 2.29 17.41 5.83
N VAL A 199 2.97 16.32 5.49
CA VAL A 199 2.58 15.44 4.37
C VAL A 199 1.79 14.24 4.89
N PRO A 200 0.56 14.00 4.41
CA PRO A 200 -0.30 12.91 4.87
C PRO A 200 0.08 11.55 4.25
N LEU A 201 1.33 11.14 4.40
CA LEU A 201 1.74 9.78 4.01
C LEU A 201 1.20 8.76 5.02
N PRO A 202 0.89 7.51 4.61
CA PRO A 202 0.41 6.45 5.51
C PRO A 202 1.24 6.31 6.80
N ALA A 203 2.57 6.27 6.69
CA ALA A 203 3.47 6.17 7.84
C ALA A 203 3.36 7.39 8.76
N VAL A 204 3.22 8.59 8.19
CA VAL A 204 3.03 9.83 8.97
C VAL A 204 1.67 9.80 9.67
N LEU A 205 0.60 9.42 8.98
CA LEU A 205 -0.75 9.32 9.56
C LEU A 205 -0.79 8.31 10.72
N GLN A 206 -0.07 7.18 10.59
CA GLN A 206 0.09 6.21 11.68
C GLN A 206 0.89 6.79 12.86
N GLN A 207 1.96 7.54 12.60
CA GLN A 207 2.73 8.20 13.67
C GLN A 207 1.88 9.23 14.41
N GLU A 208 1.11 10.04 13.70
CA GLU A 208 0.19 11.00 14.32
C GLU A 208 -0.88 10.30 15.16
N ARG A 209 -1.39 9.15 14.70
CA ARG A 209 -2.27 8.31 15.50
C ARG A 209 -1.56 7.81 16.77
N LEU A 210 -0.33 7.33 16.68
CA LEU A 210 0.41 6.88 17.86
C LEU A 210 0.65 8.04 18.85
N ARG A 211 0.91 9.26 18.37
CA ARG A 211 0.96 10.46 19.24
C ARG A 211 -0.39 10.76 19.89
N GLU A 212 -1.49 10.53 19.20
CA GLU A 212 -2.83 10.63 19.76
C GLU A 212 -3.08 9.59 20.86
N VAL A 213 -2.66 8.33 20.66
CA VAL A 213 -2.69 7.31 21.70
C VAL A 213 -1.84 7.71 22.90
N GLN A 214 -0.63 8.26 22.69
CA GLN A 214 0.20 8.80 23.76
C GLN A 214 -0.51 9.89 24.57
N ARG A 215 -1.24 10.80 23.91
CA ARG A 215 -2.05 11.80 24.62
C ARG A 215 -3.12 11.15 25.48
N LEU A 216 -3.84 10.15 24.94
CA LEU A 216 -4.87 9.41 25.67
C LEU A 216 -4.34 8.67 26.91
N LEU A 217 -3.10 8.18 26.89
CA LEU A 217 -2.47 7.58 28.06
C LEU A 217 -2.27 8.57 29.22
N GLY A 218 -2.18 9.87 28.93
CA GLY A 218 -2.10 10.94 29.93
C GLY A 218 -3.46 11.47 30.40
N GLU A 219 -4.55 11.05 29.77
CA GLU A 219 -5.90 11.52 30.08
C GLU A 219 -6.60 10.60 31.10
N PRO A 220 -7.47 11.14 31.97
CA PRO A 220 -8.08 10.37 33.05
C PRO A 220 -9.04 9.28 32.55
N ARG A 221 -9.51 9.35 31.29
CA ARG A 221 -10.37 8.35 30.64
C ARG A 221 -10.19 8.38 29.13
N GLY A 222 -10.01 7.22 28.50
CA GLY A 222 -9.94 7.07 27.05
C GLY A 222 -10.31 5.64 26.63
N LEU A 223 -10.81 5.50 25.40
CA LEU A 223 -11.07 4.24 24.72
C LEU A 223 -10.64 4.41 23.26
N LEU A 224 -10.07 3.38 22.65
CA LEU A 224 -9.84 3.36 21.21
C LEU A 224 -11.07 2.76 20.51
N LEU A 225 -11.79 3.62 19.81
CA LEU A 225 -12.97 3.27 19.02
C LEU A 225 -12.59 2.47 17.79
N ALA A 226 -11.41 2.70 17.23
CA ALA A 226 -10.99 2.08 15.97
C ALA A 226 -10.51 0.64 16.10
N THR A 227 -10.26 0.10 17.30
CA THR A 227 -9.69 -1.24 17.46
C THR A 227 -10.50 -2.28 16.67
N PRO A 228 -9.89 -3.12 15.84
CA PRO A 228 -10.67 -4.04 14.99
C PRO A 228 -11.53 -4.98 15.84
N SER A 229 -12.68 -5.40 15.32
CA SER A 229 -13.49 -6.48 15.91
C SER A 229 -13.21 -7.84 15.27
N ARG A 230 -12.47 -7.86 14.15
CA ARG A 230 -12.18 -9.03 13.34
C ARG A 230 -10.70 -9.10 12.97
N ALA A 231 -10.20 -10.31 12.72
CA ALA A 231 -8.79 -10.56 12.43
C ALA A 231 -8.30 -9.99 11.09
N ASP A 232 -9.20 -9.59 10.20
CA ASP A 232 -8.88 -8.91 8.94
C ASP A 232 -8.74 -7.38 9.08
N GLY A 233 -8.92 -6.85 10.30
CA GLY A 233 -8.85 -5.41 10.58
C GLY A 233 -10.17 -4.67 10.48
N THR A 234 -11.27 -5.36 10.13
CA THR A 234 -12.59 -4.72 10.05
C THR A 234 -13.17 -4.40 11.43
N LEU A 235 -14.08 -3.44 11.44
CA LEU A 235 -14.84 -3.02 12.63
C LEU A 235 -16.33 -3.13 12.31
N ASP A 236 -17.06 -3.86 13.16
CA ASP A 236 -18.51 -3.98 13.04
C ASP A 236 -19.21 -2.73 13.63
N ALA A 237 -20.25 -2.24 12.96
CA ALA A 237 -21.03 -1.08 13.42
C ALA A 237 -21.57 -1.26 14.85
N ALA A 238 -22.09 -2.45 15.19
CA ALA A 238 -22.57 -2.74 16.54
C ALA A 238 -21.46 -2.68 17.61
N THR A 239 -20.23 -3.05 17.25
CA THR A 239 -19.08 -2.93 18.16
C THR A 239 -18.69 -1.47 18.36
N LEU A 240 -18.71 -0.66 17.29
CA LEU A 240 -18.47 0.78 17.42
C LEU A 240 -19.54 1.46 18.30
N GLU A 241 -20.82 1.16 18.09
CA GLU A 241 -21.92 1.74 18.88
C GLU A 241 -21.77 1.40 20.38
N ARG A 242 -21.49 0.15 20.73
CA ARG A 242 -21.21 -0.22 22.14
C ARG A 242 -20.05 0.57 22.73
N ARG A 243 -18.97 0.75 21.97
CA ARG A 243 -17.81 1.53 22.43
C ARG A 243 -18.13 3.01 22.61
N LEU A 244 -18.99 3.56 21.75
CA LEU A 244 -19.50 4.92 21.90
C LEU A 244 -20.38 5.09 23.13
N GLU A 245 -21.19 4.08 23.47
CA GLU A 245 -22.00 4.06 24.70
C GLU A 245 -21.14 3.95 25.96
N ASP A 246 -20.04 3.20 25.88
CA ASP A 246 -19.05 3.07 26.96
C ASP A 246 -18.15 4.30 27.10
N LEU A 247 -18.21 5.27 26.17
CA LEU A 247 -17.41 6.49 26.28
C LEU A 247 -17.79 7.24 27.55
N PRO A 248 -16.81 7.52 28.41
CA PRO A 248 -17.11 8.12 29.69
C PRO A 248 -17.66 9.53 29.51
N THR A 249 -18.82 9.76 30.12
CA THR A 249 -19.41 11.09 30.20
C THR A 249 -18.47 11.98 31.02
N PRO A 250 -18.04 13.15 30.52
CA PRO A 250 -17.15 14.02 31.25
C PRO A 250 -17.82 14.44 32.56
N THR A 251 -17.18 14.08 33.67
CA THR A 251 -17.60 14.56 34.98
C THR A 251 -17.32 16.05 35.04
N VAL A 252 -18.39 16.86 35.06
CA VAL A 252 -18.32 18.32 35.16
C VAL A 252 -17.66 18.70 36.50
N ARG A 253 -16.33 18.82 36.51
CA ARG A 253 -15.58 19.45 37.61
C ARG A 253 -15.47 20.96 37.35
N SER A 254 -16.60 21.64 37.23
CA SER A 254 -16.63 23.10 37.44
C SER A 254 -18.00 23.53 37.97
N SER A 255 -18.00 24.09 39.17
CA SER A 255 -19.15 24.41 40.00
C SER A 255 -19.85 25.73 39.63
N ARG A 256 -19.79 26.19 38.36
CA ARG A 256 -20.39 27.49 37.98
C ARG A 256 -21.10 27.56 36.63
N TRP A 257 -21.32 26.45 35.94
CA TRP A 257 -22.08 26.48 34.69
C TRP A 257 -23.20 25.45 34.73
N ILE A 258 -24.46 25.92 34.69
CA ILE A 258 -25.64 25.06 34.51
C ILE A 258 -25.79 24.83 33.01
N PRO A 259 -25.42 23.67 32.45
CA PRO A 259 -25.63 23.42 31.04
C PRO A 259 -27.07 22.92 30.87
N ARG A 260 -27.88 23.64 30.08
CA ARG A 260 -29.26 23.25 29.70
C ARG A 260 -29.35 21.97 28.83
N ARG A 261 -28.22 21.37 28.49
CA ARG A 261 -28.09 20.07 27.81
C ARG A 261 -27.12 19.24 28.64
N GLY A 262 -27.47 18.00 28.98
CA GLY A 262 -26.63 17.12 29.79
C GLY A 262 -25.19 17.02 29.27
N PRO A 263 -24.24 16.59 30.12
CA PRO A 263 -22.84 16.51 29.74
C PRO A 263 -22.69 15.62 28.49
N ARG A 264 -22.24 16.22 27.38
CA ARG A 264 -21.91 15.46 26.17
C ARG A 264 -20.60 14.72 26.40
N PRO A 265 -20.45 13.47 25.93
CA PRO A 265 -19.15 12.80 25.91
C PRO A 265 -18.10 13.69 25.25
N ALA A 266 -16.84 13.58 25.69
CA ALA A 266 -15.74 14.25 25.01
C ALA A 266 -15.73 13.80 23.54
N PRO A 267 -15.48 14.71 22.58
CA PRO A 267 -15.41 14.32 21.18
C PRO A 267 -14.32 13.24 21.01
N PRO A 268 -14.56 12.22 20.18
CA PRO A 268 -13.54 11.23 19.89
C PRO A 268 -12.33 11.92 19.26
N VAL A 269 -11.16 11.38 19.51
CA VAL A 269 -9.92 11.94 19.00
C VAL A 269 -9.83 11.72 17.47
N PRO A 270 -9.36 12.70 16.68
CA PRO A 270 -9.56 12.70 15.22
C PRO A 270 -9.02 11.50 14.45
N TYR A 271 -7.84 10.98 14.82
CA TYR A 271 -7.22 9.87 14.10
C TYR A 271 -7.89 8.54 14.40
N ASP A 272 -8.24 8.30 15.67
CA ASP A 272 -9.01 7.12 16.06
C ASP A 272 -10.41 7.15 15.43
N ALA A 273 -11.08 8.30 15.43
CA ALA A 273 -12.38 8.47 14.77
C ALA A 273 -12.30 8.19 13.25
N ALA A 274 -11.34 8.77 12.54
CA ALA A 274 -11.17 8.53 11.11
C ALA A 274 -10.84 7.06 10.79
N LEU A 275 -10.00 6.43 11.61
CA LEU A 275 -9.66 5.01 11.43
C LEU A 275 -10.85 4.09 11.71
N ALA A 276 -11.69 4.41 12.71
CA ALA A 276 -12.94 3.69 12.94
C ALA A 276 -13.86 3.75 11.71
N VAL A 277 -13.98 4.92 11.07
CA VAL A 277 -14.74 5.08 9.81
C VAL A 277 -14.14 4.24 8.68
N LEU A 278 -12.82 4.22 8.51
CA LEU A 278 -12.16 3.43 7.46
C LEU A 278 -12.37 1.92 7.64
N ARG A 279 -12.36 1.43 8.89
CA ARG A 279 -12.54 -0.01 9.19
C ARG A 279 -13.97 -0.52 9.07
N LEU A 280 -14.96 0.39 9.07
CA LEU A 280 -16.36 0.04 8.86
C LEU A 280 -16.66 -0.31 7.40
N PRO A 281 -17.58 -1.26 7.16
CA PRO A 281 -18.12 -1.50 5.83
C PRO A 281 -18.63 -0.20 5.18
N PRO A 282 -18.49 0.00 3.86
CA PRO A 282 -18.86 1.25 3.19
C PRO A 282 -20.29 1.72 3.47
N ALA A 283 -21.23 0.80 3.68
CA ALA A 283 -22.64 1.10 3.98
C ALA A 283 -22.84 1.78 5.35
N ASP A 284 -21.99 1.49 6.34
CA ASP A 284 -22.14 1.96 7.73
C ASP A 284 -21.42 3.29 7.98
N ARG A 285 -20.51 3.68 7.08
CA ARG A 285 -19.66 4.88 7.24
C ARG A 285 -20.41 6.19 7.39
N PRO A 286 -21.51 6.48 6.64
CA PRO A 286 -22.18 7.77 6.75
C PRO A 286 -22.72 8.05 8.15
N ALA A 287 -23.41 7.06 8.74
CA ALA A 287 -23.97 7.17 10.08
C ALA A 287 -22.87 7.28 11.15
N ALA A 288 -21.81 6.49 11.02
CA ALA A 288 -20.68 6.53 11.95
C ALA A 288 -19.91 7.86 11.87
N ALA A 289 -19.63 8.37 10.66
CA ALA A 289 -18.91 9.63 10.48
C ALA A 289 -19.69 10.82 11.07
N GLU A 290 -21.01 10.86 10.88
CA GLU A 290 -21.88 11.87 11.50
C GLU A 290 -21.80 11.81 13.04
N ARG A 291 -21.90 10.61 13.63
CA ARG A 291 -21.81 10.42 15.08
C ARG A 291 -20.44 10.79 15.66
N LEU A 292 -19.38 10.44 14.94
CA LEU A 292 -17.99 10.69 15.35
C LEU A 292 -17.56 12.13 15.11
N GLY A 293 -18.32 12.93 14.35
CA GLY A 293 -17.93 14.30 14.00
C GLY A 293 -16.66 14.38 13.15
N VAL A 294 -16.36 13.31 12.40
CA VAL A 294 -15.31 13.32 11.37
C VAL A 294 -15.84 14.15 10.19
N ASP A 295 -14.97 14.82 9.42
CA ASP A 295 -15.32 15.65 8.25
C ASP A 295 -16.12 14.88 7.18
N ALA A 296 -17.41 14.67 7.47
CA ALA A 296 -18.19 13.56 6.94
C ALA A 296 -18.54 13.71 5.46
N PRO A 297 -18.87 14.90 4.91
CA PRO A 297 -19.20 14.97 3.49
C PRO A 297 -17.95 14.77 2.62
N VAL A 298 -16.90 15.56 2.85
CA VAL A 298 -15.75 15.63 1.94
C VAL A 298 -14.91 14.35 1.98
N GLY A 299 -14.64 13.80 3.17
CA GLY A 299 -13.87 12.56 3.30
C GLY A 299 -14.60 11.34 2.77
N LEU A 300 -15.91 11.22 3.02
CA LEU A 300 -16.70 10.09 2.50
C LEU A 300 -16.91 10.19 0.99
N ASP A 301 -17.07 11.39 0.44
CA ASP A 301 -17.17 11.58 -1.00
C ASP A 301 -15.85 11.24 -1.70
N ALA A 302 -14.70 11.58 -1.10
CA ALA A 302 -13.40 11.15 -1.58
C ALA A 302 -13.26 9.61 -1.60
N LEU A 303 -13.66 8.92 -0.51
CA LEU A 303 -13.65 7.45 -0.45
C LEU A 303 -14.59 6.81 -1.49
N ARG A 304 -15.80 7.36 -1.66
CA ARG A 304 -16.75 6.91 -2.69
C ARG A 304 -16.17 7.06 -4.09
N ALA A 305 -15.53 8.20 -4.36
CA ALA A 305 -14.89 8.45 -5.65
C ALA A 305 -13.76 7.43 -5.91
N LEU A 306 -12.94 7.13 -4.90
CA LEU A 306 -11.87 6.13 -4.98
C LEU A 306 -12.38 4.69 -5.12
N SER A 307 -13.63 4.42 -4.70
CA SER A 307 -14.26 3.10 -4.85
C SER A 307 -14.71 2.81 -6.28
N ASP A 308 -14.82 3.80 -7.16
CA ASP A 308 -15.11 3.58 -8.59
C ASP A 308 -13.83 3.11 -9.29
N PRO A 309 -13.79 1.91 -9.91
CA PRO A 309 -12.64 1.43 -10.67
C PRO A 309 -12.20 2.38 -11.79
N ARG A 310 -13.10 3.22 -12.32
CA ARG A 310 -12.82 4.21 -13.38
C ARG A 310 -12.13 5.47 -12.87
N SER A 311 -12.08 5.67 -11.56
CA SER A 311 -11.43 6.83 -10.93
C SER A 311 -9.90 6.76 -10.99
N TRP A 312 -9.36 5.56 -11.20
CA TRP A 312 -7.93 5.30 -11.23
C TRP A 312 -7.35 5.61 -12.61
N ARG A 313 -6.32 6.44 -12.61
CA ARG A 313 -5.54 6.76 -13.82
C ARG A 313 -4.08 6.37 -13.61
N ARG A 314 -3.49 5.79 -14.65
CA ARG A 314 -2.04 5.58 -14.71
C ARG A 314 -1.41 6.85 -15.27
N VAL A 315 -0.49 7.45 -14.51
CA VAL A 315 0.22 8.68 -14.87
C VAL A 315 1.72 8.43 -14.83
N VAL A 316 2.47 9.08 -15.71
CA VAL A 316 3.94 9.11 -15.63
C VAL A 316 4.33 10.38 -14.91
N GLY A 317 4.96 10.24 -13.74
CA GLY A 317 5.40 11.38 -12.93
C GLY A 317 6.83 11.21 -12.46
N PRO A 318 7.49 12.31 -12.03
CA PRO A 318 8.75 12.20 -11.33
C PRO A 318 8.53 11.47 -10.02
N THR A 319 9.15 10.30 -9.89
CA THR A 319 9.36 9.63 -8.61
C THR A 319 10.76 9.96 -8.12
N GLY A 320 10.96 10.06 -6.82
CA GLY A 320 12.31 10.24 -6.30
C GLY A 320 13.18 9.00 -6.56
N GLY A 321 14.50 9.18 -6.66
CA GLY A 321 15.45 8.09 -6.78
C GLY A 321 16.73 8.33 -5.98
N HIS A 322 17.09 7.37 -5.14
CA HIS A 322 18.30 7.40 -4.32
C HIS A 322 19.56 7.31 -5.18
N GLY A 323 20.32 8.42 -5.24
CA GLY A 323 21.76 8.41 -5.52
C GLY A 323 22.55 8.50 -4.22
N ALA A 324 23.74 7.90 -4.18
CA ALA A 324 24.62 7.87 -2.99
C ALA A 324 25.01 9.27 -2.44
N PHE A 325 24.76 10.35 -3.20
CA PHE A 325 25.06 11.73 -2.84
C PHE A 325 23.98 12.74 -3.29
N GLY A 326 22.74 12.29 -3.53
CA GLY A 326 21.67 13.22 -3.91
C GLY A 326 20.49 12.59 -4.64
N PHE A 327 19.42 13.40 -4.74
CA PHE A 327 18.14 13.10 -5.34
C PHE A 327 18.22 13.19 -6.88
N VAL A 328 17.97 12.08 -7.59
CA VAL A 328 17.77 12.11 -9.04
C VAL A 328 16.36 11.63 -9.33
N PRO A 329 15.40 12.54 -9.64
CA PRO A 329 14.04 12.13 -9.95
C PRO A 329 14.05 11.26 -11.21
N ARG A 330 13.38 10.12 -11.12
CA ARG A 330 13.18 9.18 -12.23
C ARG A 330 11.71 9.14 -12.61
N PRO A 331 11.36 9.19 -13.90
CA PRO A 331 9.98 8.99 -14.30
C PRO A 331 9.53 7.58 -13.92
N ALA A 332 8.35 7.45 -13.32
CA ALA A 332 7.71 6.16 -13.15
C ALA A 332 6.22 6.22 -13.46
N ALA A 333 5.70 5.13 -14.02
CA ALA A 333 4.28 4.96 -14.22
C ALA A 333 3.61 4.59 -12.89
N VAL A 334 2.78 5.49 -12.36
CA VAL A 334 2.08 5.36 -11.08
C VAL A 334 0.57 5.46 -11.23
N TRP A 335 -0.14 4.74 -10.37
CA TRP A 335 -1.58 4.89 -10.23
C TRP A 335 -1.88 6.13 -9.38
N ARG A 336 -2.88 6.89 -9.81
CA ARG A 336 -3.37 8.06 -9.08
C ARG A 336 -4.89 8.05 -9.10
N GLY A 337 -5.48 8.35 -7.95
CA GLY A 337 -6.92 8.52 -7.81
C GLY A 337 -7.37 9.95 -8.16
N PRO A 338 -8.66 10.25 -7.92
CA PRO A 338 -9.16 11.61 -7.86
C PRO A 338 -8.36 12.45 -6.86
N GLU A 339 -8.30 13.76 -7.11
CA GLU A 339 -7.57 14.66 -6.23
C GLU A 339 -8.31 14.82 -4.90
N ALA A 340 -7.68 14.36 -3.83
CA ALA A 340 -8.05 14.71 -2.46
C ALA A 340 -6.97 15.65 -1.92
N ALA A 341 -7.36 16.82 -1.41
CA ALA A 341 -6.44 17.73 -0.74
C ALA A 341 -6.21 17.23 0.70
N GLY A 342 -5.32 16.24 0.85
CA GLY A 342 -5.04 15.63 2.14
C GLY A 342 -4.41 16.60 3.13
N ARG A 343 -4.72 16.42 4.41
CA ARG A 343 -4.17 17.23 5.50
C ARG A 343 -3.98 16.37 6.75
N LEU A 344 -2.96 16.69 7.55
CA LEU A 344 -2.72 16.00 8.83
C LEU A 344 -3.77 16.32 9.90
N ASP A 345 -4.48 17.45 9.81
CA ASP A 345 -5.58 17.75 10.74
C ASP A 345 -6.92 17.13 10.30
N ALA A 346 -6.98 16.54 9.09
CA ALA A 346 -8.14 15.84 8.55
C ALA A 346 -7.73 14.42 8.11
N PRO A 347 -7.47 13.49 9.05
CA PRO A 347 -6.82 12.21 8.77
C PRO A 347 -7.56 11.34 7.74
N LEU A 348 -8.91 11.42 7.68
CA LEU A 348 -9.69 10.72 6.66
C LEU A 348 -9.33 11.19 5.24
N LEU A 349 -9.24 12.51 5.02
CA LEU A 349 -8.79 13.09 3.76
C LEU A 349 -7.30 12.83 3.51
N GLY A 350 -6.49 12.80 4.58
CA GLY A 350 -5.10 12.41 4.50
C GLY A 350 -4.91 11.02 3.88
N TRP A 351 -5.69 10.04 4.31
CA TRP A 351 -5.67 8.70 3.71
C TRP A 351 -6.11 8.66 2.24
N CYS A 352 -7.03 9.55 1.83
CA CYS A 352 -7.47 9.65 0.44
C CYS A 352 -6.46 10.35 -0.49
N ASP A 353 -5.43 11.01 0.04
CA ASP A 353 -4.47 11.76 -0.77
C ASP A 353 -3.46 10.84 -1.45
N THR A 354 -3.77 10.52 -2.71
CA THR A 354 -2.87 9.78 -3.60
C THR A 354 -1.87 10.67 -4.33
N GLY A 355 -2.05 12.00 -4.27
CA GLY A 355 -1.20 12.99 -4.96
C GLY A 355 0.16 13.18 -4.28
N THR A 356 0.21 13.02 -2.95
CA THR A 356 1.45 13.13 -2.17
C THR A 356 2.32 11.88 -2.23
N VAL A 357 1.79 10.75 -2.69
CA VAL A 357 2.48 9.46 -2.64
C VAL A 357 3.70 9.43 -3.58
N ALA A 358 3.52 9.78 -4.85
CA ALA A 358 4.59 9.72 -5.85
C ALA A 358 5.73 10.77 -5.65
N PRO A 359 5.44 12.06 -5.32
CA PRO A 359 6.48 13.07 -5.12
C PRO A 359 7.38 12.81 -3.90
N TYR A 360 6.88 12.05 -2.93
CA TYR A 360 7.54 11.78 -1.65
C TYR A 360 8.15 10.38 -1.54
N TRP A 361 8.01 9.56 -2.58
CA TRP A 361 8.51 8.18 -2.70
C TRP A 361 9.89 7.93 -2.05
N ASP A 362 10.87 8.79 -2.30
CA ASP A 362 12.31 8.50 -2.05
C ASP A 362 12.91 9.31 -0.89
N ARG A 363 12.05 9.94 -0.08
CA ARG A 363 12.52 10.89 0.93
C ARG A 363 12.70 10.19 2.27
N GLY A 364 13.95 9.81 2.56
CA GLY A 364 14.58 9.63 3.88
C GLY A 364 13.79 8.88 4.96
N ALA A 365 12.71 9.46 5.46
CA ALA A 365 11.88 8.90 6.51
C ALA A 365 11.15 7.61 6.10
N LEU A 366 10.67 7.51 4.85
CA LEU A 366 10.12 6.23 4.34
C LEU A 366 11.24 5.18 4.27
N HIS A 367 12.44 5.55 3.81
CA HIS A 367 13.56 4.61 3.68
C HIS A 367 14.09 4.10 5.03
N SER A 368 14.22 4.97 6.04
CA SER A 368 14.69 4.60 7.39
C SER A 368 13.73 3.70 8.13
N ASP A 369 12.42 3.93 7.97
CA ASP A 369 11.40 3.03 8.49
C ASP A 369 11.59 1.66 7.85
N LEU A 370 11.79 1.65 6.53
CA LEU A 370 11.73 0.43 5.76
C LEU A 370 12.95 -0.49 5.92
N ASP A 371 14.14 0.09 5.99
CA ASP A 371 15.41 -0.65 6.02
C ASP A 371 15.70 -1.40 7.34
N ARG A 372 15.06 -1.03 8.45
CA ARG A 372 15.45 -1.53 9.79
C ARG A 372 14.37 -2.22 10.61
N SER A 373 13.07 -2.14 10.27
CA SER A 373 12.02 -2.87 11.04
C SER A 373 10.60 -2.99 10.46
N THR A 374 10.31 -2.75 9.19
CA THR A 374 8.90 -2.57 8.71
C THR A 374 8.15 -3.83 8.25
N GLY A 375 8.01 -4.81 9.13
CA GLY A 375 6.77 -5.60 9.12
C GLY A 375 5.54 -4.74 9.42
N PRO A 376 5.48 -4.03 10.56
CA PRO A 376 4.22 -3.55 11.10
C PRO A 376 3.69 -2.30 10.39
N ALA A 377 4.53 -1.36 9.95
CA ALA A 377 4.01 -0.11 9.35
C ALA A 377 3.20 -0.37 8.07
N LEU A 378 3.69 -1.31 7.25
CA LEU A 378 3.07 -1.67 5.98
C LEU A 378 1.85 -2.55 6.14
N SER A 379 1.97 -3.61 6.93
CA SER A 379 0.83 -4.49 7.21
C SER A 379 -0.23 -3.77 8.05
N SER A 380 0.16 -2.83 8.93
CA SER A 380 -0.76 -1.94 9.65
C SER A 380 -1.49 -0.99 8.70
N ALA A 381 -0.86 -0.50 7.63
CA ALA A 381 -1.55 0.29 6.61
C ALA A 381 -2.66 -0.55 5.94
N GLY A 382 -2.41 -1.85 5.77
CA GLY A 382 -3.43 -2.81 5.36
C GLY A 382 -4.64 -2.86 6.30
N LEU A 383 -4.41 -2.94 7.62
CA LEU A 383 -5.50 -2.88 8.62
C LEU A 383 -6.20 -1.53 8.70
N CYS A 384 -5.58 -0.46 8.19
CA CYS A 384 -6.23 0.84 8.13
C CYS A 384 -7.23 0.94 6.98
N LEU A 385 -7.07 0.12 5.94
CA LEU A 385 -7.81 0.19 4.69
C LEU A 385 -8.38 -1.19 4.28
N PRO A 386 -9.09 -1.92 5.18
CA PRO A 386 -9.52 -3.29 4.90
C PRO A 386 -10.50 -3.38 3.71
N HIS A 387 -11.22 -2.30 3.42
CA HIS A 387 -12.21 -2.22 2.35
C HIS A 387 -11.71 -1.47 1.11
N GLU A 388 -10.48 -0.93 1.12
CA GLU A 388 -9.92 -0.09 0.06
C GLU A 388 -8.61 -0.68 -0.50
N PRO A 389 -8.65 -1.89 -1.11
CA PRO A 389 -7.43 -2.56 -1.57
C PRO A 389 -6.67 -1.74 -2.63
N ASP A 390 -7.37 -0.99 -3.47
CA ASP A 390 -6.76 -0.13 -4.49
C ASP A 390 -6.09 1.12 -3.89
N LEU A 391 -6.69 1.76 -2.89
CA LEU A 391 -6.07 2.88 -2.19
C LEU A 391 -4.82 2.43 -1.44
N LEU A 392 -4.90 1.28 -0.76
CA LEU A 392 -3.76 0.63 -0.14
C LEU A 392 -2.65 0.36 -1.19
N ALA A 393 -3.00 -0.21 -2.33
CA ALA A 393 -2.05 -0.50 -3.39
C ALA A 393 -1.35 0.75 -3.96
N VAL A 394 -2.08 1.86 -4.10
CA VAL A 394 -1.48 3.15 -4.51
C VAL A 394 -0.47 3.62 -3.46
N HIS A 395 -0.84 3.58 -2.19
CA HIS A 395 0.05 3.94 -1.07
C HIS A 395 1.31 3.06 -0.99
N LEU A 396 1.19 1.80 -1.39
CA LEU A 396 2.30 0.84 -1.41
C LEU A 396 3.16 0.96 -2.66
N GLN A 397 2.63 1.57 -3.73
CA GLN A 397 3.34 1.63 -5.00
C GLN A 397 4.76 2.14 -4.81
N PRO A 398 5.03 3.20 -3.99
CA PRO A 398 6.30 3.62 -3.39
C PRO A 398 7.36 2.64 -2.99
N MET A 399 7.00 1.38 -2.85
CA MET A 399 7.86 0.48 -2.13
C MET A 399 8.00 -0.83 -2.88
N LEU A 400 6.99 -1.19 -3.67
CA LEU A 400 7.00 -2.39 -4.49
C LEU A 400 8.20 -2.45 -5.44
N SER A 401 8.53 -1.34 -6.13
CA SER A 401 9.67 -1.34 -7.06
C SER A 401 11.03 -1.28 -6.37
N PHE A 402 11.11 -0.62 -5.20
CA PHE A 402 12.36 -0.48 -4.44
C PHE A 402 12.76 -1.78 -3.73
N TRP A 403 11.76 -2.50 -3.20
CA TRP A 403 11.97 -3.72 -2.41
C TRP A 403 12.01 -5.01 -3.23
N LEU A 404 11.71 -4.91 -4.53
CA LEU A 404 11.61 -6.04 -5.44
C LEU A 404 12.80 -7.01 -5.38
N GLU A 405 14.04 -6.49 -5.30
CA GLU A 405 15.28 -7.29 -5.29
C GLU A 405 15.86 -7.53 -3.90
N LYS A 406 15.17 -7.11 -2.83
CA LYS A 406 15.61 -7.32 -1.44
C LYS A 406 15.27 -8.75 -1.01
N PRO A 407 16.21 -9.51 -0.42
CA PRO A 407 16.03 -10.93 -0.12
C PRO A 407 15.15 -11.23 1.11
N ARG A 408 14.85 -10.21 1.93
CA ARG A 408 14.05 -10.30 3.16
C ARG A 408 13.09 -9.11 3.20
N ALA A 409 12.12 -9.12 2.31
CA ALA A 409 11.18 -8.01 2.18
C ALA A 409 9.92 -8.33 3.00
N SER A 410 9.53 -7.44 3.91
CA SER A 410 8.39 -7.71 4.81
C SER A 410 7.03 -7.38 4.18
N PHE A 411 6.79 -7.88 2.96
CA PHE A 411 5.55 -7.65 2.21
C PHE A 411 4.56 -8.82 2.28
N GLY A 412 4.90 -9.91 2.97
CA GLY A 412 3.99 -11.05 3.14
C GLY A 412 2.71 -10.67 3.88
N GLY A 413 2.80 -9.81 4.90
CA GLY A 413 1.62 -9.27 5.59
C GLY A 413 0.73 -8.42 4.68
N VAL A 414 1.33 -7.58 3.83
CA VAL A 414 0.61 -6.76 2.84
C VAL A 414 -0.15 -7.63 1.83
N ALA A 415 0.50 -8.66 1.29
CA ALA A 415 -0.16 -9.61 0.40
C ALA A 415 -1.38 -10.23 1.10
N ARG A 416 -1.20 -10.74 2.32
CA ARG A 416 -2.30 -11.31 3.12
C ARG A 416 -3.44 -10.33 3.36
N THR A 417 -3.16 -9.05 3.64
CA THR A 417 -4.21 -8.04 3.80
C THR A 417 -4.98 -7.78 2.51
N LEU A 418 -4.28 -7.66 1.37
CA LEU A 418 -4.95 -7.60 0.07
C LEU A 418 -5.79 -8.85 -0.16
N GLY A 419 -5.28 -10.02 0.21
CA GLY A 419 -6.04 -11.27 0.18
C GLY A 419 -7.33 -11.16 0.98
N ALA A 420 -7.26 -10.77 2.24
CA ALA A 420 -8.38 -10.75 3.18
C ALA A 420 -9.55 -9.84 2.77
N THR A 421 -9.33 -8.87 1.87
CA THR A 421 -10.39 -7.97 1.43
C THR A 421 -11.56 -8.71 0.78
N THR A 422 -12.76 -8.21 1.05
CA THR A 422 -14.01 -8.64 0.41
C THR A 422 -14.45 -7.67 -0.69
N THR A 423 -13.77 -6.53 -0.84
CA THR A 423 -14.05 -5.54 -1.88
C THR A 423 -13.43 -5.99 -3.21
N PRO A 424 -14.13 -5.80 -4.35
CA PRO A 424 -13.54 -6.02 -5.66
C PRO A 424 -12.27 -5.18 -5.88
N MET A 425 -11.22 -5.80 -6.39
CA MET A 425 -9.96 -5.18 -6.74
C MET A 425 -9.99 -4.60 -8.15
N ALA A 426 -9.60 -3.33 -8.28
CA ALA A 426 -9.38 -2.68 -9.56
C ALA A 426 -7.91 -2.78 -10.01
N ALA A 427 -7.53 -1.91 -10.94
CA ALA A 427 -6.22 -1.93 -11.56
C ALA A 427 -5.06 -1.68 -10.58
N PRO A 428 -5.11 -0.73 -9.63
CA PRO A 428 -4.02 -0.54 -8.67
C PRO A 428 -3.70 -1.78 -7.83
N ALA A 429 -4.69 -2.43 -7.22
CA ALA A 429 -4.49 -3.63 -6.40
C ALA A 429 -3.99 -4.81 -7.24
N ALA A 430 -4.57 -5.03 -8.42
CA ALA A 430 -4.10 -6.06 -9.34
C ALA A 430 -2.64 -5.81 -9.78
N ALA A 431 -2.25 -4.55 -10.06
CA ALA A 431 -0.88 -4.19 -10.37
C ALA A 431 0.06 -4.50 -9.19
N ALA A 432 -0.35 -4.15 -7.97
CA ALA A 432 0.45 -4.45 -6.77
C ALA A 432 0.70 -5.95 -6.62
N LEU A 433 -0.30 -6.79 -6.86
CA LEU A 433 -0.12 -8.26 -6.83
C LEU A 433 0.85 -8.76 -7.92
N VAL A 434 0.85 -8.16 -9.11
CA VAL A 434 1.84 -8.48 -10.16
C VAL A 434 3.26 -8.13 -9.70
N TRP A 435 3.44 -6.97 -9.05
CA TRP A 435 4.73 -6.60 -8.48
C TRP A 435 5.17 -7.57 -7.38
N LEU A 436 4.29 -7.87 -6.41
CA LEU A 436 4.56 -8.80 -5.32
C LEU A 436 4.93 -10.20 -5.83
N ALA A 437 4.28 -10.67 -6.90
CA ALA A 437 4.58 -11.95 -7.54
C ALA A 437 6.01 -12.02 -8.12
N ALA A 438 6.66 -10.88 -8.33
CA ALA A 438 8.02 -10.77 -8.87
C ALA A 438 9.11 -10.59 -7.80
N PHE A 439 8.75 -10.55 -6.51
CA PHE A 439 9.71 -10.32 -5.42
C PHE A 439 10.80 -11.40 -5.36
N LYS A 440 12.02 -11.00 -5.02
CA LYS A 440 13.11 -11.93 -4.76
C LYS A 440 12.83 -12.82 -3.56
N ASP A 441 12.16 -12.27 -2.55
CA ASP A 441 11.74 -13.00 -1.36
C ASP A 441 10.67 -14.05 -1.70
N VAL A 442 10.95 -15.32 -1.42
CA VAL A 442 10.04 -16.43 -1.69
C VAL A 442 8.83 -16.44 -0.75
N THR A 443 8.97 -15.91 0.46
CA THR A 443 7.86 -15.84 1.43
C THR A 443 6.79 -14.87 0.94
N VAL A 444 7.21 -13.72 0.41
CA VAL A 444 6.31 -12.74 -0.24
C VAL A 444 5.61 -13.36 -1.45
N ARG A 445 6.34 -14.08 -2.31
CA ARG A 445 5.74 -14.75 -3.48
C ARG A 445 4.74 -15.84 -3.07
N SER A 446 5.04 -16.61 -2.03
CA SER A 446 4.13 -17.64 -1.52
C SER A 446 2.84 -17.02 -0.98
N ALA A 447 2.95 -15.98 -0.14
CA ALA A 447 1.80 -15.22 0.33
C ALA A 447 1.01 -14.57 -0.82
N THR A 448 1.69 -14.13 -1.89
CA THR A 448 1.04 -13.59 -3.08
C THR A 448 0.26 -14.66 -3.85
N ALA A 449 0.79 -15.87 -3.97
CA ALA A 449 0.09 -16.98 -4.61
C ALA A 449 -1.20 -17.35 -3.84
N GLU A 450 -1.11 -17.44 -2.51
CA GLU A 450 -2.26 -17.64 -1.63
C GLU A 450 -3.29 -16.51 -1.78
N THR A 451 -2.81 -15.27 -1.84
CA THR A 451 -3.64 -14.08 -2.03
C THR A 451 -4.39 -14.11 -3.35
N LEU A 452 -3.73 -14.44 -4.46
CA LEU A 452 -4.36 -14.57 -5.77
C LEU A 452 -5.41 -15.68 -5.78
N ALA A 453 -5.11 -16.83 -5.18
CA ALA A 453 -6.03 -17.94 -5.08
C ALA A 453 -7.27 -17.58 -4.24
N ALA A 454 -7.08 -16.90 -3.11
CA ALA A 454 -8.17 -16.49 -2.24
C ALA A 454 -9.02 -15.37 -2.86
N ALA A 455 -8.41 -14.43 -3.59
CA ALA A 455 -9.11 -13.42 -4.37
C ALA A 455 -9.94 -14.05 -5.51
N ALA A 456 -9.43 -15.10 -6.16
CA ALA A 456 -10.18 -15.87 -7.14
C ALA A 456 -11.40 -16.57 -6.52
N GLN A 457 -11.22 -17.19 -5.34
CA GLN A 457 -12.28 -17.88 -4.62
C GLN A 457 -13.40 -16.95 -4.16
N ARG A 458 -13.05 -15.73 -3.72
CA ARG A 458 -14.04 -14.68 -3.35
C ARG A 458 -14.64 -13.96 -4.55
N GLY A 459 -14.07 -14.12 -5.74
CA GLY A 459 -14.44 -13.33 -6.92
C GLY A 459 -14.09 -11.84 -6.79
N THR A 460 -13.17 -11.47 -5.89
CA THR A 460 -12.73 -10.07 -5.74
C THR A 460 -11.75 -9.65 -6.82
N LEU A 461 -11.09 -10.60 -7.49
CA LEU A 461 -10.21 -10.34 -8.62
C LEU A 461 -10.62 -11.16 -9.84
N THR A 462 -10.69 -10.51 -11.01
CA THR A 462 -10.99 -11.17 -12.28
C THR A 462 -9.73 -11.40 -13.11
N GLY A 463 -9.77 -12.42 -13.98
CA GLY A 463 -8.67 -12.71 -14.90
C GLY A 463 -8.40 -11.57 -15.86
N ALA A 464 -9.45 -10.89 -16.34
CA ALA A 464 -9.31 -9.73 -17.22
C ALA A 464 -8.57 -8.57 -16.53
N THR A 465 -8.92 -8.25 -15.27
CA THR A 465 -8.23 -7.20 -14.49
C THR A 465 -6.77 -7.57 -14.26
N LEU A 466 -6.48 -8.79 -13.80
CA LEU A 466 -5.12 -9.26 -13.57
C LEU A 466 -4.30 -9.30 -14.87
N GLY A 467 -4.90 -9.77 -15.97
CA GLY A 467 -4.28 -9.85 -17.29
C GLY A 467 -3.92 -8.49 -17.87
N GLY A 468 -4.82 -7.51 -17.73
CA GLY A 468 -4.54 -6.12 -18.10
C GLY A 468 -3.35 -5.56 -17.33
N GLN A 469 -3.27 -5.84 -16.03
CA GLN A 469 -2.14 -5.38 -15.21
C GLN A 469 -0.84 -6.15 -15.46
N LEU A 470 -0.90 -7.45 -15.79
CA LEU A 470 0.25 -8.18 -16.30
C LEU A 470 0.79 -7.53 -17.58
N LEU A 471 -0.08 -7.10 -18.49
CA LEU A 471 0.31 -6.40 -19.71
C LEU A 471 0.91 -5.01 -19.40
N ASP A 472 0.28 -4.23 -18.52
CA ASP A 472 0.75 -2.89 -18.14
C ASP A 472 2.11 -2.89 -17.42
N VAL A 473 2.40 -3.94 -16.66
CA VAL A 473 3.60 -4.08 -15.83
C VAL A 473 4.71 -4.88 -16.54
N LEU A 474 4.36 -5.87 -17.35
CA LEU A 474 5.31 -6.79 -17.99
C LEU A 474 5.39 -6.65 -19.50
N GLY A 475 4.49 -5.92 -20.16
CA GLY A 475 4.44 -5.80 -21.61
C GLY A 475 5.59 -4.99 -22.24
N PRO A 476 5.64 -4.91 -23.58
CA PRO A 476 6.63 -4.11 -24.30
C PRO A 476 6.55 -2.63 -23.95
N ASP A 477 5.33 -2.12 -23.79
CA ASP A 477 5.03 -0.73 -23.43
C ASP A 477 4.88 -0.51 -21.93
N ALA A 478 5.42 -1.43 -21.12
CA ALA A 478 5.45 -1.22 -19.68
C ALA A 478 6.22 0.09 -19.42
N GLY A 479 5.50 1.07 -18.87
CA GLY A 479 5.98 2.44 -18.71
C GLY A 479 7.29 2.54 -17.94
N PRO A 480 7.89 3.74 -17.83
CA PRO A 480 9.14 3.87 -17.11
C PRO A 480 8.97 3.40 -15.67
N PHE A 481 10.02 2.80 -15.12
CA PHE A 481 10.08 2.32 -13.73
C PHE A 481 11.09 3.16 -12.96
N ALA A 482 10.78 3.49 -11.70
CA ALA A 482 11.72 4.17 -10.80
C ALA A 482 12.94 3.28 -10.51
N GLY A 483 12.69 1.99 -10.32
CA GLY A 483 13.67 0.95 -9.97
C GLY A 483 13.69 -0.20 -10.97
N ASP A 484 13.91 -1.41 -10.45
CA ASP A 484 14.03 -2.62 -11.26
C ASP A 484 12.69 -3.05 -11.86
N ARG A 485 12.74 -3.64 -13.05
CA ARG A 485 11.57 -4.25 -13.69
C ARG A 485 11.26 -5.62 -13.05
N PRO A 486 9.98 -5.98 -12.88
CA PRO A 486 9.57 -7.32 -12.47
C PRO A 486 10.19 -8.42 -13.34
N LYS A 487 10.80 -9.42 -12.72
CA LYS A 487 11.35 -10.58 -13.43
C LYS A 487 10.25 -11.57 -13.79
N LEU A 488 10.02 -11.77 -15.09
CA LEU A 488 8.98 -12.66 -15.62
C LEU A 488 9.09 -14.08 -15.06
N THR A 489 10.30 -14.60 -14.86
CA THR A 489 10.50 -15.96 -14.32
C THR A 489 9.95 -16.11 -12.89
N ARG A 490 10.02 -15.05 -12.07
CA ARG A 490 9.46 -15.06 -10.72
C ARG A 490 7.95 -14.95 -10.74
N VAL A 491 7.40 -14.08 -11.60
CA VAL A 491 5.95 -13.98 -11.83
C VAL A 491 5.41 -15.33 -12.28
N ALA A 492 6.03 -15.96 -13.28
CA ALA A 492 5.62 -17.28 -13.78
C ALA A 492 5.64 -18.35 -12.68
N SER A 493 6.68 -18.38 -11.84
CA SER A 493 6.72 -19.29 -10.68
C SER A 493 5.56 -19.04 -9.73
N THR A 494 5.30 -17.79 -9.36
CA THR A 494 4.21 -17.45 -8.43
C THR A 494 2.84 -17.79 -9.01
N LEU A 495 2.61 -17.54 -10.30
CA LEU A 495 1.36 -17.93 -10.98
C LEU A 495 1.22 -19.46 -11.07
N ALA A 496 2.31 -20.19 -11.30
CA ALA A 496 2.29 -21.65 -11.27
C ALA A 496 1.95 -22.19 -9.87
N ASP A 497 2.44 -21.55 -8.81
CA ASP A 497 2.09 -21.90 -7.44
C ASP A 497 0.63 -21.55 -7.12
N THR A 498 0.15 -20.39 -7.58
CA THR A 498 -1.26 -19.94 -7.47
C THR A 498 -2.23 -20.97 -8.04
N VAL A 499 -1.94 -21.43 -9.26
CA VAL A 499 -2.70 -22.44 -10.00
C VAL A 499 -2.84 -23.76 -9.21
N ARG A 500 -1.83 -24.14 -8.43
CA ARG A 500 -1.85 -25.38 -7.63
C ARG A 500 -2.79 -25.30 -6.43
N LEU A 501 -3.26 -24.11 -6.06
CA LEU A 501 -4.10 -23.88 -4.88
C LEU A 501 -5.60 -24.09 -5.14
N GLY A 502 -6.02 -24.29 -6.38
CA GLY A 502 -7.41 -24.69 -6.68
C GLY A 502 -7.91 -24.29 -8.06
N GLU A 503 -9.11 -24.77 -8.41
CA GLU A 503 -9.69 -24.56 -9.73
C GLU A 503 -10.03 -23.08 -10.03
N ALA A 504 -10.55 -22.34 -9.04
CA ALA A 504 -10.82 -20.91 -9.19
C ALA A 504 -9.53 -20.14 -9.52
N ALA A 505 -8.41 -20.51 -8.88
CA ALA A 505 -7.10 -19.92 -9.11
C ALA A 505 -6.54 -20.31 -10.49
N ASP A 506 -6.70 -21.57 -10.90
CA ASP A 506 -6.34 -22.05 -12.24
C ASP A 506 -7.07 -21.28 -13.35
N ARG A 507 -8.39 -21.03 -13.18
CA ARG A 507 -9.18 -20.22 -14.11
C ARG A 507 -8.74 -18.76 -14.11
N LEU A 508 -8.57 -18.13 -12.94
CA LEU A 508 -8.08 -16.76 -12.83
C LEU A 508 -6.77 -16.56 -13.62
N VAL A 509 -5.80 -17.46 -13.41
CA VAL A 509 -4.49 -17.37 -14.04
C VAL A 509 -4.56 -17.63 -15.55
N LEU A 510 -5.35 -18.61 -16.01
CA LEU A 510 -5.53 -18.84 -17.43
C LEU A 510 -6.13 -17.61 -18.13
N ASP A 511 -7.23 -17.08 -17.60
CA ASP A 511 -7.92 -15.92 -18.15
C ASP A 511 -6.98 -14.68 -18.19
N ALA A 512 -6.17 -14.50 -17.15
CA ALA A 512 -5.17 -13.43 -17.12
C ALA A 512 -4.05 -13.61 -18.15
N LEU A 513 -3.56 -14.84 -18.34
CA LEU A 513 -2.50 -15.13 -19.31
C LEU A 513 -3.01 -15.03 -20.75
N VAL A 514 -4.29 -15.33 -21.01
CA VAL A 514 -4.93 -15.13 -22.33
C VAL A 514 -4.80 -13.68 -22.80
N VAL A 515 -4.99 -12.71 -21.90
CA VAL A 515 -4.79 -11.27 -22.19
C VAL A 515 -3.36 -10.95 -22.60
N LEU A 516 -2.37 -11.65 -22.02
CA LEU A 516 -0.95 -11.40 -22.25
C LEU A 516 -0.39 -12.15 -23.48
N LEU A 517 -1.06 -13.22 -23.95
CA LEU A 517 -0.62 -14.06 -25.07
C LEU A 517 -0.13 -13.27 -26.30
N PRO A 518 -0.78 -12.18 -26.76
CA PRO A 518 -0.37 -11.47 -27.97
C PRO A 518 1.10 -11.02 -27.94
N VAL A 519 1.62 -10.66 -26.77
CA VAL A 519 2.96 -10.08 -26.61
C VAL A 519 3.98 -11.05 -26.01
N LEU A 520 3.58 -12.19 -25.45
CA LEU A 520 4.49 -13.10 -24.74
C LEU A 520 5.70 -13.55 -25.56
N HIS A 521 5.53 -13.72 -26.87
CA HIS A 521 6.62 -14.13 -27.76
C HIS A 521 7.72 -13.08 -27.94
N GLU A 522 7.43 -11.82 -27.65
CA GLU A 522 8.36 -10.68 -27.74
C GLU A 522 9.11 -10.46 -26.43
N LEU A 523 8.59 -11.01 -25.33
CA LEU A 523 9.14 -10.79 -23.99
C LEU A 523 10.27 -11.78 -23.68
N ARG A 524 11.39 -11.23 -23.18
CA ARG A 524 12.47 -12.06 -22.63
C ARG A 524 11.97 -12.80 -21.39
N GLY A 525 11.87 -14.12 -21.48
CA GLY A 525 11.29 -14.97 -20.44
C GLY A 525 9.77 -15.17 -20.57
N GLY A 526 9.19 -14.84 -21.73
CA GLY A 526 7.76 -15.09 -21.98
C GLY A 526 7.41 -16.57 -22.17
N ALA A 527 8.40 -17.42 -22.46
CA ALA A 527 8.21 -18.87 -22.58
C ALA A 527 7.74 -19.50 -21.25
N GLU A 528 8.23 -18.99 -20.12
CA GLU A 528 7.86 -19.47 -18.79
C GLU A 528 6.39 -19.18 -18.47
N LEU A 529 5.87 -18.00 -18.87
CA LEU A 529 4.44 -17.67 -18.73
C LEU A 529 3.57 -18.49 -19.70
N LEU A 530 4.07 -18.74 -20.92
CA LEU A 530 3.40 -19.65 -21.87
C LEU A 530 3.29 -21.06 -21.31
N ASP A 531 4.32 -21.59 -20.66
CA ASP A 531 4.28 -22.92 -20.04
C ASP A 531 3.23 -23.00 -18.92
N VAL A 532 3.03 -21.91 -18.15
CA VAL A 532 1.92 -21.84 -17.17
C VAL A 532 0.57 -21.87 -17.88
N ALA A 533 0.38 -21.06 -18.92
CA ALA A 533 -0.86 -21.02 -19.70
C ALA A 533 -1.19 -22.39 -20.31
N VAL A 534 -0.17 -23.07 -20.88
CA VAL A 534 -0.28 -24.43 -21.42
C VAL A 534 -0.74 -25.40 -20.33
N GLY A 535 -0.12 -25.38 -19.16
CA GLY A 535 -0.50 -26.26 -18.06
C GLY A 535 -1.96 -26.06 -17.62
N CYS A 536 -2.43 -24.81 -17.57
CA CYS A 536 -3.83 -24.50 -17.25
C CYS A 536 -4.77 -24.97 -18.37
N ALA A 537 -4.44 -24.67 -19.64
CA ALA A 537 -5.24 -25.09 -20.78
C ALA A 537 -5.33 -26.63 -20.90
N GLU A 538 -4.24 -27.35 -20.69
CA GLU A 538 -4.20 -28.83 -20.70
C GLU A 538 -5.08 -29.41 -19.58
N ARG A 539 -4.96 -28.91 -18.33
CA ARG A 539 -5.81 -29.37 -17.21
C ARG A 539 -7.30 -29.12 -17.45
N ARG A 540 -7.63 -27.98 -18.06
CA ARG A 540 -9.02 -27.57 -18.33
C ARG A 540 -9.55 -28.08 -19.66
N ARG A 541 -8.71 -28.75 -20.47
CA ARG A 541 -9.01 -29.09 -21.89
C ARG A 541 -9.57 -27.90 -22.67
N ALA A 542 -9.02 -26.71 -22.41
CA ALA A 542 -9.48 -25.47 -22.99
C ALA A 542 -8.82 -25.24 -24.35
N ALA A 543 -9.63 -24.99 -25.38
CA ALA A 543 -9.14 -24.53 -26.67
C ALA A 543 -8.81 -23.04 -26.58
N ILE A 544 -7.54 -22.69 -26.79
CA ILE A 544 -7.08 -21.30 -26.76
C ILE A 544 -6.74 -20.86 -28.18
N ALA A 545 -7.43 -19.82 -28.65
CA ALA A 545 -7.12 -19.19 -29.92
C ALA A 545 -5.74 -18.52 -29.83
N LEU A 546 -4.79 -18.97 -30.66
CA LEU A 546 -3.45 -18.38 -30.67
C LEU A 546 -3.45 -17.04 -31.41
N PRO A 547 -2.92 -15.96 -30.80
CA PRO A 547 -2.65 -14.71 -31.49
C PRO A 547 -1.66 -14.90 -32.67
N PRO A 548 -1.68 -14.02 -33.69
CA PRO A 548 -0.91 -14.20 -34.92
C PRO A 548 0.58 -14.50 -34.72
N GLY A 549 1.26 -13.80 -33.79
CA GLY A 549 2.69 -14.03 -33.51
C GLY A 549 2.98 -15.43 -32.96
N LEU A 550 2.16 -15.92 -32.04
CA LEU A 550 2.27 -17.27 -31.49
C LEU A 550 1.84 -18.35 -32.49
N ALA A 551 0.80 -18.09 -33.29
CA ALA A 551 0.36 -18.99 -34.35
C ALA A 551 1.46 -19.19 -35.41
N ALA A 552 2.12 -18.10 -35.83
CA ALA A 552 3.25 -18.15 -36.74
C ALA A 552 4.40 -18.99 -36.15
N LEU A 553 4.75 -18.78 -34.87
CA LEU A 553 5.77 -19.59 -34.20
C LEU A 553 5.39 -21.07 -34.10
N ALA A 554 4.12 -21.38 -33.79
CA ALA A 554 3.62 -22.74 -33.69
C ALA A 554 3.63 -23.47 -35.05
N ALA A 555 3.53 -22.76 -36.16
CA ALA A 555 3.63 -23.31 -37.51
C ALA A 555 5.08 -23.67 -37.92
N THR A 556 6.09 -23.12 -37.24
CA THR A 556 7.49 -23.42 -37.54
C THR A 556 7.95 -24.76 -36.93
N SER A 557 9.02 -25.34 -37.49
CA SER A 557 9.77 -26.46 -36.91
C SER A 557 10.80 -26.03 -35.85
N SER A 558 10.77 -24.76 -35.41
CA SER A 558 11.70 -24.22 -34.43
C SER A 558 11.65 -25.02 -33.12
N SER A 559 12.82 -25.40 -32.60
CA SER A 559 13.00 -26.08 -31.32
C SER A 559 13.10 -25.12 -30.13
N THR A 560 12.88 -23.82 -30.34
CA THR A 560 12.86 -22.84 -29.25
C THR A 560 11.77 -23.18 -28.23
N ARG A 561 12.02 -22.86 -26.95
CA ARG A 561 11.06 -23.09 -25.87
C ARG A 561 9.71 -22.43 -26.16
N THR A 562 9.73 -21.18 -26.64
CA THR A 562 8.53 -20.43 -27.03
C THR A 562 7.73 -21.12 -28.14
N ALA A 563 8.39 -21.58 -29.23
CA ALA A 563 7.70 -22.27 -30.32
C ALA A 563 7.12 -23.62 -29.87
N SER A 564 7.83 -24.34 -28.99
CA SER A 564 7.34 -25.59 -28.39
C SER A 564 6.12 -25.35 -27.51
N ALA A 565 6.16 -24.35 -26.63
CA ALA A 565 5.04 -23.97 -25.78
C ALA A 565 3.83 -23.52 -26.60
N ALA A 566 4.04 -22.73 -27.66
CA ALA A 566 2.96 -22.30 -28.56
C ALA A 566 2.26 -23.49 -29.25
N ARG A 567 3.01 -24.50 -29.72
CA ARG A 567 2.43 -25.73 -30.27
C ARG A 567 1.63 -26.50 -29.24
N ARG A 568 2.15 -26.64 -28.01
CA ARG A 568 1.42 -27.31 -26.92
C ARG A 568 0.13 -26.57 -26.58
N LEU A 569 0.15 -25.24 -26.55
CA LEU A 569 -1.02 -24.43 -26.24
C LEU A 569 -2.12 -24.59 -27.31
N ARG A 570 -1.74 -24.64 -28.60
CA ARG A 570 -2.66 -24.96 -29.70
C ARG A 570 -3.34 -26.32 -29.51
N ASP A 571 -2.55 -27.31 -29.08
CA ASP A 571 -2.99 -28.70 -28.99
C ASP A 571 -3.63 -29.05 -27.62
N ALA A 572 -3.78 -28.06 -26.71
CA ALA A 572 -4.17 -28.28 -25.32
C ALA A 572 -5.57 -28.87 -25.14
N ALA A 573 -6.52 -28.59 -26.04
CA ALA A 573 -7.87 -29.16 -26.00
C ALA A 573 -7.94 -30.64 -26.44
N VAL A 574 -6.89 -31.13 -27.12
CA VAL A 574 -6.84 -32.49 -27.68
C VAL A 574 -6.11 -33.46 -26.75
N ARG A 575 -5.36 -32.94 -25.77
CA ARG A 575 -4.61 -33.70 -24.76
C ARG A 575 -5.42 -33.82 -23.48
#